data_AF-A0A1G9QM03-F1
#
_entry.id   AF-A0A1G9QM03-F1
#
_cell.length_a   1.000
_cell.length_b   1.000
_cell.length_c   1.000
_cell.angle_alpha   90.00
_cell.angle_beta   90.00
_cell.angle_gamma   90.00
#
_symmetry.space_group_name_H-M   'P 1'
#
loop_
_entity.id
_entity.type
_entity.pdbx_description
1 polymer ?
#
loop_
_entity_poly.entity_id
_entity_poly.type
_entity_poly.pdbx_seq_one_letter_code
_entity_poly.pdbx_strand_id
1 'polypeptide(L)'
;MNSKDIDNKCRVIIPTNFNKDEYISRVLIIGAGCAGEMVIHELEKNPQLKKKAVAIIDDNIKKIGDKVHDVEVVGTRENIKEVVKKYKIDEIIFSIANLPRINKKSILDICKSTNCKVKTIPGIYEIIDGKVDIKQVRDVDIEDLLGRNPIEVDFDLMGSYIQDSTILVTGGGGSIGSELCRQIAHLKPKHLIMLDIYENNLYSIQQELIRKYGQSLKLTTLVASVREEKRIENIFKKYKPEVVFHAAAHKHVPLMESSPGEAIKNNIFGTLNVATLASKYNAKRFLLISTDKAVNPTNIMGATKRAAEMIIQSLNEVSNTEFVAVRFGNVLGSNGSVIPLFKKQIEEGGPVTVTHPDIIRYFMTIEEAVGLVIQAGGMAKGGEIFVLDMGEQVKIVNLAENLIRLSGFEPYVDIKITFTGLRPGEKLFEELLMAEEGLCNTNHKKIFVGRPMDFNKDNLQQGLKELWNIVEDEEEDLIEGAMKNLVPTFVNPSDVNIVS
;
A
#
# COMPACT_ATOMS: atom_id res chain seq x y z
N MET A 1 61.75 39.90 17.59
CA MET A 1 62.11 41.09 16.80
C MET A 1 61.66 40.87 15.36
N ASN A 2 60.66 41.65 14.93
CA ASN A 2 60.38 42.19 13.58
C ASN A 2 60.71 41.34 12.34
N SER A 3 59.70 40.84 11.62
CA SER A 3 58.88 41.51 10.57
C SER A 3 59.52 41.46 9.17
N LYS A 4 58.82 40.83 8.22
CA LYS A 4 58.31 41.50 7.01
C LYS A 4 57.54 40.52 6.11
N ASP A 5 56.31 40.93 5.82
CA ASP A 5 55.36 40.38 4.86
C ASP A 5 55.92 40.40 3.42
N ILE A 6 55.58 39.36 2.64
CA ILE A 6 55.29 39.53 1.21
C ILE A 6 54.04 38.70 0.87
N ASP A 7 53.01 39.48 0.58
CA ASP A 7 51.69 39.24 0.01
C ASP A 7 51.67 38.21 -1.14
N ASN A 8 50.94 37.09 -0.99
CA ASN A 8 50.74 36.11 -2.05
C ASN A 8 49.27 36.13 -2.48
N LYS A 9 48.96 36.97 -3.48
CA LYS A 9 47.66 37.03 -4.16
C LYS A 9 47.42 35.73 -4.94
N CYS A 10 46.61 34.84 -4.39
CA CYS A 10 46.02 33.72 -5.12
C CYS A 10 44.99 34.26 -6.12
N ARG A 11 45.38 34.37 -7.40
CA ARG A 11 44.45 34.64 -8.51
C ARG A 11 43.55 33.42 -8.70
N VAL A 12 42.28 33.54 -8.31
CA VAL A 12 41.24 32.60 -8.73
C VAL A 12 41.03 32.77 -10.23
N ILE A 13 41.41 31.75 -11.00
CA ILE A 13 41.09 31.64 -12.41
C ILE A 13 39.60 31.28 -12.50
N ILE A 14 38.76 32.20 -12.93
CA ILE A 14 37.37 31.92 -13.33
C ILE A 14 37.46 31.26 -14.72
N PRO A 15 37.03 30.01 -14.92
CA PRO A 15 36.90 29.47 -16.25
C PRO A 15 35.62 30.05 -16.86
N THR A 16 35.74 31.19 -17.54
CA THR A 16 34.79 31.59 -18.57
C THR A 16 35.09 30.77 -19.82
N ASN A 17 34.34 29.69 -20.03
CA ASN A 17 34.01 29.14 -21.35
C ASN A 17 33.06 27.94 -21.18
N PHE A 18 31.76 28.20 -21.23
CA PHE A 18 30.79 27.16 -21.57
C PHE A 18 31.01 26.79 -23.03
N ASN A 19 31.40 25.54 -23.29
CA ASN A 19 31.39 24.97 -24.63
C ASN A 19 29.96 25.06 -25.19
N LYS A 20 29.82 25.61 -26.39
CA LYS A 20 28.53 26.02 -26.99
C LYS A 20 27.64 24.88 -27.50
N ASP A 21 28.06 23.61 -27.32
CA ASP A 21 27.40 22.44 -27.91
C ASP A 21 26.99 21.35 -26.89
N GLU A 22 26.92 21.65 -25.59
CA GLU A 22 26.26 20.74 -24.64
C GLU A 22 24.77 21.09 -24.49
N TYR A 23 23.91 20.17 -24.89
CA TYR A 23 22.45 20.31 -24.75
C TYR A 23 22.08 20.47 -23.26
N ILE A 24 21.43 21.59 -22.93
CA ILE A 24 20.93 21.91 -21.59
C ILE A 24 19.42 21.69 -21.58
N SER A 25 18.96 20.76 -20.75
CA SER A 25 17.53 20.46 -20.57
C SER A 25 16.82 21.64 -19.93
N ARG A 26 15.74 22.10 -20.56
CA ARG A 26 14.93 23.25 -20.16
C ARG A 26 13.83 22.79 -19.23
N VAL A 27 13.82 23.31 -18.01
CA VAL A 27 12.98 22.83 -16.91
C VAL A 27 11.87 23.82 -16.60
N LEU A 28 10.63 23.32 -16.55
CA LEU A 28 9.47 24.02 -16.00
C LEU A 28 9.31 23.66 -14.53
N ILE A 29 9.23 24.64 -13.65
CA ILE A 29 8.98 24.42 -12.22
C ILE A 29 7.50 24.63 -11.93
N ILE A 30 6.86 23.68 -11.27
CA ILE A 30 5.50 23.83 -10.75
C ILE A 30 5.59 24.15 -9.26
N GLY A 31 5.17 25.36 -8.88
CA GLY A 31 5.21 25.92 -7.53
C GLY A 31 6.30 26.97 -7.34
N ALA A 32 5.89 28.21 -7.08
CA ALA A 32 6.78 29.33 -6.74
C ALA A 32 6.90 29.49 -5.21
N GLY A 33 6.91 28.40 -4.45
CA GLY A 33 7.10 28.40 -2.99
C GLY A 33 8.56 28.10 -2.62
N CYS A 34 8.86 28.02 -1.32
CA CYS A 34 10.22 27.76 -0.83
C CYS A 34 10.86 26.51 -1.46
N ALA A 35 10.07 25.45 -1.65
CA ALA A 35 10.56 24.23 -2.27
C ALA A 35 10.89 24.39 -3.77
N GLY A 36 10.14 25.22 -4.50
CA GLY A 36 10.46 25.57 -5.89
C GLY A 36 11.70 26.44 -5.98
N GLU A 37 11.85 27.41 -5.07
CA GLU A 37 13.06 28.22 -4.93
C GLU A 37 14.30 27.35 -4.68
N MET A 38 14.20 26.38 -3.76
CA MET A 38 15.29 25.44 -3.48
C MET A 38 15.68 24.60 -4.69
N VAL A 39 14.70 24.13 -5.48
CA VAL A 39 14.98 23.40 -6.73
C VAL A 39 15.69 24.30 -7.73
N ILE A 40 15.22 25.54 -7.92
CA ILE A 40 15.85 26.50 -8.84
C ILE A 40 17.29 26.76 -8.40
N HIS A 41 17.50 27.03 -7.11
CA HIS A 41 18.83 27.26 -6.55
C HIS A 41 19.78 26.07 -6.76
N GLU A 42 19.30 24.83 -6.58
CA GLU A 42 20.10 23.64 -6.78
C GLU A 42 20.50 23.46 -8.26
N LEU A 43 19.59 23.75 -9.20
CA LEU A 43 19.88 23.71 -10.63
C LEU A 43 20.91 24.77 -11.05
N GLU A 44 20.86 25.96 -10.45
CA GLU A 44 21.84 27.03 -10.67
C GLU A 44 23.22 26.69 -10.09
N LYS A 45 23.25 26.15 -8.88
CA LYS A 45 24.49 25.82 -8.16
C LYS A 45 25.22 24.60 -8.73
N ASN A 46 24.53 23.75 -9.47
CA ASN A 46 25.08 22.51 -10.02
C ASN A 46 24.97 22.44 -11.55
N PRO A 47 25.78 23.21 -12.31
CA PRO A 47 25.78 23.20 -13.77
C PRO A 47 26.02 21.81 -14.39
N GLN A 48 26.69 20.90 -13.68
CA GLN A 48 26.92 19.52 -14.10
C GLN A 48 25.62 18.72 -14.32
N LEU A 49 24.49 19.16 -13.76
CA LEU A 49 23.18 18.56 -14.00
C LEU A 49 22.67 18.83 -15.43
N LYS A 50 23.28 19.75 -16.17
CA LYS A 50 22.90 20.15 -17.55
C LYS A 50 21.41 20.49 -17.65
N LYS A 51 20.89 21.19 -16.65
CA LYS A 51 19.49 21.60 -16.53
C LYS A 51 19.40 23.09 -16.23
N LYS A 52 18.38 23.75 -16.77
CA LYS A 52 18.10 25.16 -16.50
C LYS A 52 16.61 25.38 -16.31
N ALA A 53 16.22 25.94 -15.16
CA ALA A 53 14.86 26.42 -14.96
C ALA A 53 14.60 27.63 -15.88
N VAL A 54 13.48 27.60 -16.62
CA VAL A 54 13.17 28.64 -17.63
C VAL A 54 11.82 29.31 -17.43
N ALA A 55 10.92 28.70 -16.65
CA ALA A 55 9.62 29.24 -16.31
C ALA A 55 9.09 28.58 -15.04
N ILE A 56 8.21 29.28 -14.33
CA ILE A 56 7.48 28.76 -13.17
C ILE A 56 5.96 28.85 -13.44
N ILE A 57 5.21 27.85 -12.98
CA ILE A 57 3.75 27.86 -12.91
C ILE A 57 3.33 27.82 -11.44
N ASP A 58 2.42 28.69 -11.02
CA ASP A 58 1.83 28.69 -9.68
C ASP A 58 0.36 29.13 -9.79
N ASP A 59 -0.56 28.42 -9.14
CA ASP A 59 -1.99 28.75 -9.19
C ASP A 59 -2.36 29.99 -8.36
N ASN A 60 -1.43 30.47 -7.51
CA ASN A 60 -1.61 31.75 -6.85
C ASN A 60 -1.44 32.88 -7.87
N ILE A 61 -2.56 33.39 -8.36
CA ILE A 61 -2.63 34.48 -9.36
C ILE A 61 -1.80 35.70 -8.94
N LYS A 62 -1.67 35.96 -7.64
CA LYS A 62 -0.88 37.10 -7.13
C LYS A 62 0.61 37.00 -7.42
N LYS A 63 1.12 35.79 -7.69
CA LYS A 63 2.52 35.54 -7.99
C LYS A 63 2.84 35.64 -9.49
N ILE A 64 1.84 35.74 -10.36
CA ILE A 64 2.08 35.81 -11.81
C ILE A 64 2.84 37.11 -12.11
N GLY A 65 3.96 36.99 -12.82
CA GLY A 65 4.90 38.08 -13.08
C GLY A 65 5.98 38.26 -12.02
N ASP A 66 5.87 37.60 -10.86
CA ASP A 66 6.96 37.57 -9.88
C ASP A 66 8.13 36.74 -10.42
N LYS A 67 9.33 37.03 -9.89
CA LYS A 67 10.53 36.26 -10.17
C LYS A 67 11.03 35.57 -8.92
N VAL A 68 11.40 34.30 -9.07
CA VAL A 68 12.17 33.53 -8.09
C VAL A 68 13.55 33.35 -8.70
N HIS A 69 14.57 33.99 -8.09
CA HIS A 69 15.85 34.26 -8.75
C HIS A 69 15.62 34.99 -10.09
N ASP A 70 16.12 34.45 -11.20
CA ASP A 70 15.95 35.00 -12.55
C ASP A 70 14.82 34.33 -13.35
N VAL A 71 14.02 33.47 -12.72
CA VAL A 71 12.95 32.69 -13.37
C VAL A 71 11.57 33.27 -13.03
N GLU A 72 10.78 33.58 -14.06
CA GLU A 72 9.47 34.23 -13.92
C GLU A 72 8.32 33.23 -13.74
N VAL A 73 7.32 33.59 -12.93
CA VAL A 73 6.04 32.90 -12.83
C VAL A 73 5.14 33.34 -13.98
N VAL A 74 4.97 32.48 -14.98
CA VAL A 74 4.39 32.85 -16.29
C VAL A 74 2.91 32.51 -16.44
N GLY A 75 2.29 31.86 -15.44
CA GLY A 75 0.88 31.48 -15.49
C GLY A 75 0.47 30.46 -14.42
N THR A 76 -0.73 29.92 -14.58
CA THR A 76 -1.33 28.91 -13.69
C THR A 76 -1.30 27.52 -14.34
N ARG A 77 -1.81 26.49 -13.64
CA ARG A 77 -1.85 25.11 -14.17
C ARG A 77 -2.50 24.99 -15.55
N GLU A 78 -3.45 25.85 -15.87
CA GLU A 78 -4.15 25.87 -17.17
C GLU A 78 -3.20 26.21 -18.33
N ASN A 79 -2.12 26.94 -18.06
CA ASN A 79 -1.15 27.35 -19.07
C ASN A 79 -0.04 26.33 -19.31
N ILE A 80 0.02 25.21 -18.57
CA ILE A 80 1.13 24.25 -18.63
C ILE A 80 1.40 23.79 -20.07
N LYS A 81 0.36 23.38 -20.82
CA LYS A 81 0.51 22.88 -22.20
C LYS A 81 1.06 23.95 -23.16
N GLU A 82 0.62 25.19 -23.01
CA GLU A 82 1.05 26.30 -23.85
C GLU A 82 2.49 26.71 -23.51
N VAL A 83 2.81 26.80 -22.22
CA VAL A 83 4.14 27.13 -21.70
C VAL A 83 5.16 26.08 -22.11
N VAL A 84 4.81 24.80 -22.05
CA VAL A 84 5.66 23.70 -22.53
C VAL A 84 6.07 23.90 -23.99
N LYS A 85 5.12 24.23 -24.87
CA LYS A 85 5.39 24.47 -26.29
C LYS A 85 6.19 25.77 -26.51
N LYS A 86 5.74 26.88 -25.90
CA LYS A 86 6.33 28.21 -26.05
C LYS A 86 7.79 28.25 -25.61
N TYR A 87 8.08 27.66 -24.45
CA TYR A 87 9.42 27.68 -23.85
C TYR A 87 10.26 26.46 -24.21
N LYS A 88 9.77 25.54 -25.05
CA LYS A 88 10.43 24.28 -25.44
C LYS A 88 10.95 23.53 -24.21
N ILE A 89 10.03 23.16 -23.33
CA ILE A 89 10.33 22.48 -22.08
C ILE A 89 10.63 21.00 -22.36
N ASP A 90 11.70 20.50 -21.75
CA ASP A 90 12.08 19.08 -21.83
C ASP A 90 11.67 18.32 -20.56
N GLU A 91 11.75 18.97 -19.40
CA GLU A 91 11.45 18.39 -18.08
C GLU A 91 10.54 19.31 -17.25
N ILE A 92 9.58 18.73 -16.53
CA ILE A 92 8.73 19.43 -15.58
C ILE A 92 9.05 18.91 -14.18
N ILE A 93 9.40 19.80 -13.24
CA ILE A 93 9.61 19.44 -11.83
C ILE A 93 8.45 19.99 -10.98
N PHE A 94 7.66 19.07 -10.41
CA PHE A 94 6.65 19.38 -9.42
C PHE A 94 7.29 19.63 -8.06
N SER A 95 7.20 20.87 -7.57
CA SER A 95 7.92 21.34 -6.38
C SER A 95 7.01 21.82 -5.24
N ILE A 96 5.69 21.57 -5.31
CA ILE A 96 4.77 21.95 -4.24
C ILE A 96 4.75 20.87 -3.15
N ALA A 97 5.53 21.06 -2.09
CA ALA A 97 5.74 20.06 -1.04
C ALA A 97 4.49 19.76 -0.17
N ASN A 98 3.57 20.72 -0.03
CA ASN A 98 2.40 20.61 0.84
C ASN A 98 1.11 20.99 0.08
N LEU A 99 0.79 20.22 -0.96
CA LEU A 99 -0.46 20.37 -1.72
C LEU A 99 -1.39 19.18 -1.42
N PRO A 100 -2.71 19.40 -1.20
CA PRO A 100 -3.67 18.32 -1.13
C PRO A 100 -3.53 17.39 -2.34
N ARG A 101 -3.48 16.07 -2.13
CA ARG A 101 -3.11 15.13 -3.21
C ARG A 101 -4.08 15.18 -4.40
N ILE A 102 -5.34 15.57 -4.22
CA ILE A 102 -6.29 15.81 -5.33
C ILE A 102 -5.84 16.94 -6.27
N ASN A 103 -5.33 18.02 -5.70
CA ASN A 103 -4.76 19.13 -6.46
C ASN A 103 -3.41 18.75 -7.07
N LYS A 104 -2.59 17.98 -6.34
CA LYS A 104 -1.34 17.43 -6.89
C LYS A 104 -1.60 16.53 -8.10
N LYS A 105 -2.55 15.59 -7.98
CA LYS A 105 -2.98 14.69 -9.05
C LYS A 105 -3.45 15.46 -10.28
N SER A 106 -4.40 16.39 -10.13
CA SER A 106 -4.91 17.17 -11.27
C SER A 106 -3.80 17.94 -12.00
N ILE A 107 -2.84 18.53 -11.29
CA ILE A 107 -1.70 19.20 -11.95
C ILE A 107 -0.79 18.18 -12.63
N LEU A 108 -0.45 17.07 -11.96
CA LEU A 108 0.40 16.02 -12.53
C LEU A 108 -0.23 15.36 -13.76
N ASP A 109 -1.55 15.20 -13.80
CA ASP A 109 -2.29 14.68 -14.97
C ASP A 109 -2.14 15.65 -16.16
N ILE A 110 -2.23 16.97 -15.93
CA ILE A 110 -1.96 17.97 -16.96
C ILE A 110 -0.50 17.86 -17.44
N CYS A 111 0.47 17.79 -16.51
CA CYS A 111 1.88 17.65 -16.86
C CYS A 111 2.16 16.39 -17.70
N LYS A 112 1.56 15.25 -17.34
CA LYS A 112 1.74 13.97 -18.06
C LYS A 112 1.03 13.89 -19.40
N SER A 113 0.06 14.76 -19.66
CA SER A 113 -0.53 14.91 -20.99
C SER A 113 0.37 15.69 -21.97
N THR A 114 1.57 16.06 -21.54
CA THR A 114 2.62 16.66 -22.38
C THR A 114 3.71 15.63 -22.69
N ASN A 115 4.57 15.92 -23.67
CA ASN A 115 5.69 15.04 -24.03
C ASN A 115 6.93 15.25 -23.13
N CYS A 116 6.81 16.00 -22.04
CA CYS A 116 7.93 16.29 -21.14
C CYS A 116 8.13 15.18 -20.11
N LYS A 117 9.38 14.98 -19.68
CA LYS A 117 9.67 14.13 -18.52
C LYS A 117 9.15 14.82 -17.25
N VAL A 118 8.31 14.16 -16.46
CA VAL A 118 7.76 14.73 -15.23
C VAL A 118 8.47 14.15 -14.00
N LYS A 119 8.96 15.02 -13.12
CA LYS A 119 9.59 14.69 -11.85
C LYS A 119 8.89 15.37 -10.67
N THR A 120 9.09 14.87 -9.46
CA THR A 120 8.57 15.48 -8.23
C THR A 120 9.64 15.45 -7.14
N ILE A 121 9.55 16.41 -6.23
CA ILE A 121 10.30 16.36 -4.96
C ILE A 121 9.57 15.47 -3.92
N PRO A 122 10.30 14.90 -2.95
CA PRO A 122 9.75 14.22 -1.78
C PRO A 122 8.83 15.13 -0.93
N GLY A 123 7.95 14.53 -0.14
CA GLY A 123 7.08 15.26 0.80
C GLY A 123 7.86 15.81 2.01
N ILE A 124 7.34 16.86 2.66
CA ILE A 124 8.05 17.54 3.77
C ILE A 124 8.37 16.60 4.97
N TYR A 125 7.54 15.60 5.23
CA TYR A 125 7.77 14.61 6.29
C TYR A 125 8.91 13.63 5.97
N GLU A 126 9.15 13.32 4.69
CA GLU A 126 10.28 12.49 4.24
C GLU A 126 11.62 13.23 4.41
N ILE A 127 11.56 14.58 4.40
CA ILE A 127 12.72 15.47 4.58
C ILE A 127 13.05 15.64 6.08
N ILE A 128 12.05 15.70 6.97
CA ILE A 128 12.23 15.95 8.41
C ILE A 128 12.78 14.74 9.18
N ASP A 129 12.45 13.50 8.78
CA ASP A 129 12.87 12.26 9.48
C ASP A 129 14.36 11.90 9.26
N GLY A 130 15.18 12.86 8.81
CA GLY A 130 16.63 12.70 8.60
C GLY A 130 17.02 11.73 7.48
N LYS A 131 16.07 11.24 6.69
CA LYS A 131 16.30 10.21 5.66
C LYS A 131 16.64 10.77 4.28
N VAL A 132 16.38 12.06 3.99
CA VAL A 132 16.48 12.56 2.60
C VAL A 132 17.04 13.99 2.51
N ASP A 133 18.11 14.11 1.71
CA ASP A 133 18.70 15.37 1.25
C ASP A 133 17.86 15.91 0.06
N ILE A 134 17.67 17.22 -0.11
CA ILE A 134 16.94 17.86 -1.25
C ILE A 134 17.45 17.43 -2.64
N LYS A 135 18.60 16.75 -2.68
CA LYS A 135 19.21 16.11 -3.86
C LYS A 135 18.32 15.08 -4.57
N GLN A 136 17.21 14.63 -4.00
CA GLN A 136 16.39 13.55 -4.57
C GLN A 136 15.16 14.03 -5.34
N VAL A 137 15.36 14.84 -6.39
CA VAL A 137 14.32 14.99 -7.42
C VAL A 137 14.12 13.62 -8.09
N ARG A 138 12.96 13.00 -7.85
CA ARG A 138 12.64 11.65 -8.35
C ARG A 138 11.61 11.68 -9.47
N ASP A 139 11.57 10.61 -10.25
CA ASP A 139 10.51 10.43 -11.24
C ASP A 139 9.16 10.25 -10.50
N VAL A 140 8.06 10.70 -11.12
CA VAL A 140 6.72 10.57 -10.53
C VAL A 140 6.35 9.09 -10.47
N ASP A 141 5.88 8.60 -9.32
CA ASP A 141 5.39 7.22 -9.21
C ASP A 141 3.86 7.17 -9.33
N ILE A 142 3.30 5.97 -9.43
CA ILE A 142 1.87 5.75 -9.52
C ILE A 142 1.14 6.19 -8.25
N GLU A 143 1.79 6.13 -7.10
CA GLU A 143 1.25 6.57 -5.80
C GLU A 143 0.94 8.07 -5.77
N ASP A 144 1.73 8.87 -6.51
CA ASP A 144 1.52 10.30 -6.67
C ASP A 144 0.24 10.61 -7.47
N LEU A 145 -0.20 9.68 -8.33
CA LEU A 145 -1.39 9.82 -9.19
C LEU A 145 -2.69 9.35 -8.56
N LEU A 146 -2.64 8.70 -7.41
CA LEU A 146 -3.85 8.16 -6.77
C LEU A 146 -4.58 9.18 -5.91
N GLY A 147 -4.04 10.41 -5.78
CA GLY A 147 -4.80 11.56 -5.24
C GLY A 147 -5.13 11.51 -3.74
N ARG A 148 -4.62 10.53 -3.00
CA ARG A 148 -4.98 10.28 -1.59
C ARG A 148 -4.06 10.99 -0.60
N ASN A 149 -4.60 11.77 0.35
CA ASN A 149 -3.76 12.46 1.34
C ASN A 149 -3.02 11.45 2.26
N PRO A 150 -1.71 11.68 2.56
CA PRO A 150 -0.98 10.90 3.56
C PRO A 150 -1.78 10.82 4.86
N ILE A 151 -1.68 9.69 5.55
CA ILE A 151 -2.38 9.50 6.82
C ILE A 151 -1.53 10.11 7.94
N GLU A 152 -2.17 10.86 8.83
CA GLU A 152 -1.57 11.21 10.11
C GLU A 152 -1.48 9.94 10.95
N VAL A 153 -0.26 9.48 11.19
CA VAL A 153 0.01 8.31 12.00
C VAL A 153 -0.04 8.73 13.47
N ASP A 154 -1.05 8.25 14.21
CA ASP A 154 -1.12 8.46 15.65
C ASP A 154 -0.20 7.44 16.36
N PHE A 155 1.01 7.89 16.67
CA PHE A 155 2.03 7.07 17.32
C PHE A 155 1.63 6.63 18.73
N ASP A 156 0.78 7.39 19.43
CA ASP A 156 0.34 7.04 20.79
C ASP A 156 -0.63 5.84 20.75
N LEU A 157 -1.56 5.85 19.78
CA LEU A 157 -2.46 4.72 19.53
C LEU A 157 -1.71 3.45 19.13
N MET A 158 -0.66 3.59 18.31
CA MET A 158 0.15 2.45 17.86
C MET A 158 1.07 1.89 18.96
N GLY A 159 1.70 2.77 19.75
CA GLY A 159 2.74 2.38 20.70
C GLY A 159 2.21 1.62 21.91
N SER A 160 1.05 2.01 22.44
CA SER A 160 0.55 1.59 23.77
C SER A 160 0.45 0.07 23.98
N TYR A 161 0.13 -0.70 22.95
CA TYR A 161 -0.04 -2.16 23.03
C TYR A 161 1.07 -2.97 22.33
N ILE A 162 1.97 -2.28 21.62
CA ILE A 162 3.09 -2.89 20.89
C ILE A 162 4.39 -2.78 21.68
N GLN A 163 4.63 -1.61 22.26
CA GLN A 163 5.82 -1.34 23.04
C GLN A 163 5.94 -2.35 24.19
N ASP A 164 7.16 -2.85 24.38
CA ASP A 164 7.51 -3.81 25.44
C ASP A 164 6.70 -5.12 25.45
N SER A 165 5.96 -5.40 24.37
CA SER A 165 5.13 -6.60 24.22
C SER A 165 5.79 -7.63 23.30
N THR A 166 5.46 -8.91 23.51
CA THR A 166 5.87 -9.99 22.61
C THR A 166 4.89 -10.11 21.45
N ILE A 167 5.35 -9.89 20.22
CA ILE A 167 4.52 -9.81 19.03
C ILE A 167 4.79 -10.98 18.10
N LEU A 168 3.75 -11.68 17.65
CA LEU A 168 3.82 -12.68 16.59
C LEU A 168 3.16 -12.14 15.31
N VAL A 169 3.89 -12.15 14.20
CA VAL A 169 3.35 -11.85 12.87
C VAL A 169 3.41 -13.13 12.02
N THR A 170 2.26 -13.71 11.70
CA THR A 170 2.19 -14.82 10.73
C THR A 170 2.05 -14.26 9.32
N GLY A 171 2.65 -14.91 8.32
CA GLY A 171 2.76 -14.35 6.97
C GLY A 171 3.77 -13.20 6.91
N GLY A 172 4.77 -13.21 7.80
CA GLY A 172 5.73 -12.11 7.99
C GLY A 172 6.62 -11.81 6.77
N GLY A 173 6.73 -12.74 5.82
CA GLY A 173 7.38 -12.53 4.53
C GLY A 173 6.43 -12.06 3.42
N GLY A 174 5.12 -12.05 3.67
CA GLY A 174 4.14 -11.48 2.74
C GLY A 174 4.27 -9.95 2.61
N SER A 175 3.61 -9.36 1.61
CA SER A 175 3.63 -7.90 1.42
C SER A 175 3.16 -7.18 2.70
N ILE A 176 1.95 -7.49 3.20
CA ILE A 176 1.39 -6.86 4.42
C ILE A 176 2.20 -7.25 5.66
N GLY A 177 2.55 -8.54 5.80
CA GLY A 177 3.28 -9.03 6.97
C GLY A 177 4.68 -8.44 7.11
N SER A 178 5.41 -8.25 6.01
CA SER A 178 6.73 -7.63 6.06
C SER A 178 6.64 -6.16 6.47
N GLU A 179 5.63 -5.43 5.98
CA GLU A 179 5.41 -4.05 6.37
C GLU A 179 4.94 -3.91 7.83
N LEU A 180 4.09 -4.83 8.31
CA LEU A 180 3.80 -4.97 9.74
C LEU A 180 5.08 -5.12 10.54
N CYS A 181 5.99 -6.00 10.13
CA CYS A 181 7.26 -6.21 10.82
C CYS A 181 8.13 -4.94 10.85
N ARG A 182 8.16 -4.14 9.76
CA ARG A 182 8.89 -2.87 9.71
C ARG A 182 8.35 -1.84 10.70
N GLN A 183 7.04 -1.65 10.72
CA GLN A 183 6.40 -0.66 11.59
C GLN A 183 6.43 -1.11 13.05
N ILE A 184 6.13 -2.39 13.32
CA ILE A 184 6.24 -2.95 14.67
C ILE A 184 7.67 -2.81 15.20
N ALA A 185 8.70 -3.13 14.41
CA ALA A 185 10.10 -2.96 14.85
C ALA A 185 10.44 -1.52 15.25
N HIS A 186 9.84 -0.51 14.60
CA HIS A 186 10.02 0.90 14.95
C HIS A 186 9.39 1.26 16.31
N LEU A 187 8.31 0.58 16.69
CA LEU A 187 7.56 0.79 17.94
C LEU A 187 8.17 0.08 19.16
N LYS A 188 9.41 -0.45 19.03
CA LYS A 188 10.21 -1.03 20.13
C LYS A 188 9.47 -2.14 20.91
N PRO A 189 9.11 -3.24 20.25
CA PRO A 189 8.52 -4.39 20.92
C PRO A 189 9.59 -5.08 21.78
N LYS A 190 9.15 -5.79 22.82
CA LYS A 190 10.07 -6.62 23.63
C LYS A 190 10.67 -7.76 22.82
N HIS A 191 9.88 -8.34 21.91
CA HIS A 191 10.30 -9.42 21.03
C HIS A 191 9.39 -9.48 19.82
N LEU A 192 9.95 -9.34 18.60
CA LEU A 192 9.24 -9.55 17.35
C LEU A 192 9.52 -10.94 16.80
N ILE A 193 8.47 -11.74 16.59
CA ILE A 193 8.52 -13.08 16.03
C ILE A 193 7.85 -13.07 14.66
N MET A 194 8.62 -13.33 13.61
CA MET A 194 8.13 -13.44 12.23
C MET A 194 7.98 -14.91 11.87
N LEU A 195 6.80 -15.28 11.39
CA LEU A 195 6.47 -16.63 10.97
C LEU A 195 5.98 -16.61 9.52
N ASP A 196 6.57 -17.44 8.67
CA ASP A 196 6.10 -17.63 7.29
C ASP A 196 6.45 -19.04 6.81
N ILE A 197 5.76 -19.53 5.79
CA ILE A 197 6.11 -20.79 5.12
C ILE A 197 7.19 -20.54 4.06
N TYR A 198 7.23 -19.34 3.48
CA TYR A 198 8.13 -19.03 2.37
C TYR A 198 9.43 -18.40 2.86
N GLU A 199 10.47 -19.23 2.94
CA GLU A 199 11.77 -18.90 3.53
C GLU A 199 12.50 -17.73 2.86
N ASN A 200 12.38 -17.54 1.54
CA ASN A 200 13.11 -16.50 0.82
C ASN A 200 12.64 -15.09 1.18
N ASN A 201 11.32 -14.88 1.19
CA ASN A 201 10.79 -13.57 1.59
C ASN A 201 11.06 -13.30 3.07
N LEU A 202 10.94 -14.35 3.89
CA LEU A 202 11.17 -14.26 5.32
C LEU A 202 12.65 -13.93 5.63
N TYR A 203 13.59 -14.51 4.88
CA TYR A 203 15.01 -14.18 4.95
C TYR A 203 15.28 -12.73 4.52
N SER A 204 14.63 -12.27 3.44
CA SER A 204 14.79 -10.89 2.94
C SER A 204 14.43 -9.85 4.02
N ILE A 205 13.24 -9.96 4.62
CA ILE A 205 12.81 -9.04 5.70
C ILE A 205 13.67 -9.20 6.95
N GLN A 206 14.12 -10.41 7.29
CA GLN A 206 15.04 -10.62 8.40
C GLN A 206 16.35 -9.85 8.21
N GLN A 207 16.97 -9.94 7.03
CA GLN A 207 18.22 -9.23 6.74
C GLN A 207 18.02 -7.71 6.78
N GLU A 208 16.89 -7.22 6.26
CA GLU A 208 16.52 -5.80 6.31
C GLU A 208 16.48 -5.29 7.77
N LEU A 209 15.72 -5.98 8.63
CA LEU A 209 15.55 -5.57 10.03
C LEU A 209 16.85 -5.71 10.84
N ILE A 210 17.65 -6.75 10.60
CA ILE A 210 18.96 -6.93 11.25
C ILE A 210 19.91 -5.79 10.89
N ARG A 211 19.98 -5.39 9.61
CA ARG A 211 20.86 -4.29 9.18
C ARG A 211 20.44 -2.96 9.80
N LYS A 212 19.14 -2.73 9.93
CA LYS A 212 18.58 -1.46 10.41
C LYS A 212 18.65 -1.32 11.94
N TYR A 213 18.34 -2.37 12.68
CA TYR A 213 18.18 -2.31 14.14
C TYR A 213 19.26 -3.08 14.91
N GLY A 214 19.95 -4.04 14.27
CA GLY A 214 20.99 -4.83 14.93
C GLY A 214 20.51 -5.48 16.23
N GLN A 215 21.24 -5.25 17.32
CA GLN A 215 20.90 -5.80 18.64
C GLN A 215 19.78 -5.04 19.36
N SER A 216 19.33 -3.88 18.86
CA SER A 216 18.25 -3.12 19.51
C SER A 216 16.88 -3.76 19.32
N LEU A 217 16.75 -4.71 18.39
CA LEU A 217 15.52 -5.45 18.13
C LEU A 217 15.75 -6.94 18.43
N LYS A 218 15.03 -7.46 19.43
CA LYS A 218 14.99 -8.90 19.66
C LYS A 218 14.09 -9.54 18.58
N LEU A 219 14.73 -10.05 17.53
CA LEU A 219 14.06 -10.65 16.38
C LEU A 219 14.15 -12.19 16.43
N THR A 220 13.06 -12.88 16.07
CA THR A 220 13.08 -14.32 15.82
C THR A 220 12.32 -14.63 14.56
N THR A 221 12.94 -15.42 13.69
CA THR A 221 12.43 -15.77 12.37
C THR A 221 12.17 -17.27 12.33
N LEU A 222 10.95 -17.68 11.98
CA LEU A 222 10.51 -19.08 12.04
C LEU A 222 9.86 -19.48 10.72
N VAL A 223 10.38 -20.55 10.10
CA VAL A 223 9.69 -21.22 9.00
C VAL A 223 8.67 -22.20 9.59
N ALA A 224 7.39 -21.99 9.27
CA ALA A 224 6.28 -22.86 9.68
C ALA A 224 5.01 -22.55 8.88
N SER A 225 4.18 -23.56 8.67
CA SER A 225 2.83 -23.39 8.14
C SER A 225 1.82 -23.20 9.27
N VAL A 226 0.88 -22.27 9.10
CA VAL A 226 -0.24 -22.09 10.05
C VAL A 226 -1.20 -23.29 10.07
N ARG A 227 -1.11 -24.18 9.08
CA ARG A 227 -1.86 -25.45 9.02
C ARG A 227 -1.36 -26.47 10.05
N GLU A 228 -0.10 -26.36 10.49
CA GLU A 228 0.52 -27.34 11.39
C GLU A 228 0.24 -27.01 12.87
N GLU A 229 -0.92 -27.42 13.38
CA GLU A 229 -1.36 -27.09 14.75
C GLU A 229 -0.29 -27.36 15.82
N LYS A 230 0.33 -28.55 15.82
CA LYS A 230 1.39 -28.92 16.80
C LYS A 230 2.60 -27.99 16.74
N ARG A 231 2.98 -27.55 15.53
CA ARG A 231 4.12 -26.65 15.33
C ARG A 231 3.79 -25.27 15.85
N ILE A 232 2.61 -24.75 15.51
CA ILE A 232 2.14 -23.45 16.00
C ILE A 232 1.98 -23.49 17.52
N GLU A 233 1.45 -24.58 18.09
CA GLU A 233 1.33 -24.71 19.54
C GLU A 233 2.69 -24.63 20.24
N ASN A 234 3.72 -25.32 19.72
CA ASN A 234 5.06 -25.25 20.29
C ASN A 234 5.64 -23.82 20.26
N ILE A 235 5.29 -23.02 19.24
CA ILE A 235 5.67 -21.61 19.14
C ILE A 235 4.96 -20.80 20.22
N PHE A 236 3.64 -20.97 20.38
CA PHE A 236 2.89 -20.30 21.46
C PHE A 236 3.41 -20.67 22.85
N LYS A 237 3.66 -21.96 23.11
CA LYS A 237 4.26 -22.45 24.38
C LYS A 237 5.60 -21.78 24.67
N LYS A 238 6.47 -21.69 23.67
CA LYS A 238 7.85 -21.20 23.82
C LYS A 238 7.90 -19.68 23.98
N TYR A 239 7.17 -18.95 23.15
CA TYR A 239 7.33 -17.50 23.06
C TYR A 239 6.22 -16.72 23.78
N LYS A 240 5.05 -17.32 24.02
CA LYS A 240 3.90 -16.70 24.70
C LYS A 240 3.57 -15.30 24.14
N PRO A 241 3.21 -15.20 22.85
CA PRO A 241 2.92 -13.91 22.23
C PRO A 241 1.74 -13.22 22.91
N GLU A 242 1.89 -11.93 23.17
CA GLU A 242 0.86 -11.08 23.78
C GLU A 242 -0.05 -10.46 22.71
N VAL A 243 0.51 -10.18 21.53
CA VAL A 243 -0.23 -9.67 20.37
C VAL A 243 0.08 -10.53 19.16
N VAL A 244 -0.96 -10.94 18.44
CA VAL A 244 -0.84 -11.72 17.21
C VAL A 244 -1.40 -10.91 16.04
N PHE A 245 -0.58 -10.64 15.03
CA PHE A 245 -1.04 -10.16 13.73
C PHE A 245 -1.08 -11.33 12.75
N HIS A 246 -2.28 -11.70 12.31
CA HIS A 246 -2.51 -12.81 11.40
C HIS A 246 -2.66 -12.32 9.96
N ALA A 247 -1.54 -12.29 9.23
CA ALA A 247 -1.46 -11.91 7.81
C ALA A 247 -1.19 -13.10 6.87
N ALA A 248 -1.16 -14.34 7.37
CA ALA A 248 -0.95 -15.53 6.54
C ALA A 248 -2.26 -15.92 5.84
N ALA A 249 -2.30 -15.80 4.52
CA ALA A 249 -3.44 -16.21 3.70
C ALA A 249 -3.03 -16.40 2.23
N HIS A 250 -3.75 -17.26 1.52
CA HIS A 250 -3.78 -17.22 0.06
C HIS A 250 -4.76 -16.15 -0.41
N LYS A 251 -4.34 -15.33 -1.38
CA LYS A 251 -5.10 -14.14 -1.83
C LYS A 251 -5.49 -14.12 -3.31
N HIS A 252 -4.90 -15.01 -4.12
CA HIS A 252 -5.06 -14.94 -5.58
C HIS A 252 -6.36 -15.61 -6.00
N VAL A 253 -7.41 -14.81 -6.25
CA VAL A 253 -8.74 -15.31 -6.62
C VAL A 253 -8.67 -16.40 -7.69
N PRO A 254 -8.05 -16.22 -8.88
CA PRO A 254 -8.07 -17.27 -9.90
C PRO A 254 -7.42 -18.58 -9.45
N LEU A 255 -6.33 -18.51 -8.69
CA LEU A 255 -5.66 -19.71 -8.17
C LEU A 255 -6.52 -20.42 -7.12
N MET A 256 -7.27 -19.67 -6.31
CA MET A 256 -8.12 -20.24 -5.27
C MET A 256 -9.45 -20.75 -5.81
N GLU A 257 -9.90 -20.27 -6.96
CA GLU A 257 -10.99 -20.93 -7.71
C GLU A 257 -10.54 -22.29 -8.28
N SER A 258 -9.29 -22.39 -8.75
CA SER A 258 -8.73 -23.66 -9.25
C SER A 258 -8.16 -24.58 -8.17
N SER A 259 -8.07 -24.12 -6.93
CA SER A 259 -7.55 -24.90 -5.80
C SER A 259 -8.29 -24.52 -4.51
N PRO A 260 -9.61 -24.73 -4.47
CA PRO A 260 -10.47 -24.25 -3.38
C PRO A 260 -10.16 -24.95 -2.05
N GLY A 261 -9.83 -26.24 -2.07
CA GLY A 261 -9.44 -26.99 -0.87
C GLY A 261 -8.22 -26.39 -0.16
N GLU A 262 -7.23 -25.90 -0.92
CA GLU A 262 -6.04 -25.25 -0.35
C GLU A 262 -6.36 -23.87 0.24
N ALA A 263 -7.26 -23.12 -0.40
CA ALA A 263 -7.78 -21.87 0.17
C ALA A 263 -8.42 -22.12 1.53
N ILE A 264 -9.24 -23.16 1.65
CA ILE A 264 -9.94 -23.53 2.89
C ILE A 264 -8.95 -24.00 3.97
N LYS A 265 -8.08 -24.97 3.66
CA LYS A 265 -7.07 -25.50 4.59
C LYS A 265 -6.20 -24.38 5.16
N ASN A 266 -5.77 -23.44 4.33
CA ASN A 266 -4.90 -22.35 4.77
C ASN A 266 -5.66 -21.18 5.43
N ASN A 267 -6.69 -20.65 4.77
CA ASN A 267 -7.33 -19.41 5.23
C ASN A 267 -8.33 -19.65 6.37
N ILE A 268 -9.07 -20.76 6.36
CA ILE A 268 -10.06 -21.08 7.41
C ILE A 268 -9.35 -21.81 8.54
N PHE A 269 -8.83 -23.02 8.28
CA PHE A 269 -8.28 -23.87 9.33
C PHE A 269 -6.92 -23.38 9.85
N GLY A 270 -6.11 -22.76 9.00
CA GLY A 270 -4.92 -22.03 9.45
C GLY A 270 -5.27 -20.87 10.40
N THR A 271 -6.32 -20.09 10.10
CA THR A 271 -6.80 -19.06 11.05
C THR A 271 -7.31 -19.70 12.34
N LEU A 272 -8.12 -20.76 12.25
CA LEU A 272 -8.68 -21.46 13.41
C LEU A 272 -7.59 -21.95 14.36
N ASN A 273 -6.51 -22.54 13.82
CA ASN A 273 -5.38 -23.01 14.61
C ASN A 273 -4.73 -21.86 15.39
N VAL A 274 -4.36 -20.77 14.71
CA VAL A 274 -3.64 -19.66 15.36
C VAL A 274 -4.55 -18.92 16.34
N ALA A 275 -5.82 -18.71 15.99
CA ALA A 275 -6.79 -18.02 16.83
C ALA A 275 -7.13 -18.83 18.11
N THR A 276 -7.35 -20.13 17.96
CA THR A 276 -7.59 -21.03 19.11
C THR A 276 -6.39 -21.06 20.06
N LEU A 277 -5.18 -21.07 19.50
CA LEU A 277 -3.95 -21.03 20.30
C LEU A 277 -3.73 -19.65 20.96
N ALA A 278 -4.10 -18.55 20.30
CA ALA A 278 -4.09 -17.23 20.93
C ALA A 278 -5.02 -17.19 22.16
N SER A 279 -6.23 -17.73 22.04
CA SER A 279 -7.15 -17.90 23.16
C SER A 279 -6.58 -18.80 24.26
N LYS A 280 -6.11 -20.01 23.91
CA LYS A 280 -5.57 -21.01 24.85
C LYS A 280 -4.38 -20.48 25.67
N TYR A 281 -3.51 -19.68 25.06
CA TYR A 281 -2.33 -19.12 25.72
C TYR A 281 -2.54 -17.69 26.24
N ASN A 282 -3.78 -17.19 26.24
CA ASN A 282 -4.18 -15.87 26.74
C ASN A 282 -3.37 -14.73 26.11
N ALA A 283 -3.23 -14.73 24.78
CA ALA A 283 -2.80 -13.53 24.07
C ALA A 283 -3.75 -12.38 24.43
N LYS A 284 -3.24 -11.16 24.60
CA LYS A 284 -4.10 -10.01 24.89
C LYS A 284 -4.96 -9.66 23.68
N ARG A 285 -4.36 -9.72 22.48
CA ARG A 285 -5.01 -9.28 21.25
C ARG A 285 -4.64 -10.13 20.05
N PHE A 286 -5.62 -10.38 19.20
CA PHE A 286 -5.47 -11.04 17.91
C PHE A 286 -6.08 -10.17 16.81
N LEU A 287 -5.25 -9.79 15.84
CA LEU A 287 -5.63 -8.99 14.69
C LEU A 287 -5.61 -9.83 13.41
N LEU A 288 -6.78 -10.04 12.81
CA LEU A 288 -6.91 -10.66 11.50
C LEU A 288 -6.81 -9.61 10.39
N ILE A 289 -5.87 -9.80 9.47
CA ILE A 289 -5.87 -9.05 8.21
C ILE A 289 -6.96 -9.64 7.31
N SER A 290 -7.99 -8.84 7.04
CA SER A 290 -9.09 -9.18 6.14
C SER A 290 -9.07 -8.32 4.87
N THR A 291 -10.11 -8.40 4.06
CA THR A 291 -10.18 -7.80 2.73
C THR A 291 -11.61 -7.39 2.39
N ASP A 292 -11.75 -6.39 1.53
CA ASP A 292 -13.02 -6.04 0.87
C ASP A 292 -13.74 -7.26 0.24
N LYS A 293 -13.01 -8.26 -0.25
CA LYS A 293 -13.60 -9.48 -0.88
C LYS A 293 -14.33 -10.39 0.09
N ALA A 294 -14.19 -10.18 1.41
CA ALA A 294 -14.98 -10.86 2.41
C ALA A 294 -16.42 -10.31 2.50
N VAL A 295 -16.70 -9.17 1.88
CA VAL A 295 -18.01 -8.52 1.82
C VAL A 295 -18.80 -9.05 0.62
N ASN A 296 -19.96 -9.67 0.89
CA ASN A 296 -20.78 -10.32 -0.14
C ASN A 296 -19.92 -11.15 -1.11
N PRO A 297 -19.11 -12.12 -0.60
CA PRO A 297 -18.09 -12.76 -1.40
C PRO A 297 -18.71 -13.43 -2.63
N THR A 298 -17.97 -13.41 -3.74
CA THR A 298 -18.36 -14.07 -5.01
C THR A 298 -17.30 -15.04 -5.50
N ASN A 299 -16.32 -15.31 -4.67
CA ASN A 299 -15.21 -16.22 -4.93
C ASN A 299 -14.83 -16.93 -3.64
N ILE A 300 -14.26 -18.13 -3.77
CA ILE A 300 -13.83 -18.98 -2.67
C ILE A 300 -12.82 -18.24 -1.77
N MET A 301 -11.89 -17.49 -2.35
CA MET A 301 -10.91 -16.73 -1.58
C MET A 301 -11.59 -15.75 -0.61
N GLY A 302 -12.52 -14.93 -1.10
CA GLY A 302 -13.32 -14.01 -0.29
C GLY A 302 -14.18 -14.73 0.75
N ALA A 303 -14.84 -15.82 0.37
CA ALA A 303 -15.67 -16.63 1.26
C ALA A 303 -14.85 -17.24 2.42
N THR A 304 -13.63 -17.72 2.15
CA THR A 304 -12.74 -18.22 3.22
C THR A 304 -12.30 -17.12 4.19
N LYS A 305 -12.10 -15.89 3.71
CA LYS A 305 -11.79 -14.74 4.57
C LYS A 305 -12.99 -14.31 5.41
N ARG A 306 -14.20 -14.40 4.86
CA ARG A 306 -15.44 -14.19 5.61
C ARG A 306 -15.62 -15.25 6.71
N ALA A 307 -15.39 -16.52 6.41
CA ALA A 307 -15.40 -17.58 7.42
C ALA A 307 -14.35 -17.36 8.52
N ALA A 308 -13.16 -16.86 8.17
CA ALA A 308 -12.13 -16.49 9.14
C ALA A 308 -12.58 -15.35 10.09
N GLU A 309 -13.33 -14.36 9.60
CA GLU A 309 -13.95 -13.33 10.44
C GLU A 309 -14.98 -13.93 11.41
N MET A 310 -15.84 -14.84 10.93
CA MET A 310 -16.84 -15.53 11.76
C MET A 310 -16.17 -16.35 12.88
N ILE A 311 -15.06 -17.03 12.57
CA ILE A 311 -14.28 -17.80 13.56
C ILE A 311 -13.81 -16.89 14.70
N ILE A 312 -13.15 -15.77 14.37
CA ILE A 312 -12.56 -14.92 15.42
C ILE A 312 -13.64 -14.18 16.22
N GLN A 313 -14.78 -13.84 15.60
CA GLN A 313 -15.91 -13.25 16.31
C GLN A 313 -16.54 -14.24 17.29
N SER A 314 -16.72 -15.50 16.88
CA SER A 314 -17.20 -16.56 17.77
C SER A 314 -16.26 -16.77 18.97
N LEU A 315 -14.94 -16.75 18.74
CA LEU A 315 -13.94 -16.87 19.79
C LEU A 315 -13.90 -15.67 20.74
N ASN A 316 -14.15 -14.46 20.25
CA ASN A 316 -14.15 -13.23 21.06
C ASN A 316 -15.15 -13.28 22.22
N GLU A 317 -16.30 -13.93 22.03
CA GLU A 317 -17.35 -13.98 23.05
C GLU A 317 -17.03 -14.92 24.22
N VAL A 318 -16.11 -15.86 24.03
CA VAL A 318 -15.78 -16.89 25.04
C VAL A 318 -14.34 -16.82 25.54
N SER A 319 -13.52 -15.97 24.94
CA SER A 319 -12.10 -15.82 25.25
C SER A 319 -11.82 -14.51 26.00
N ASN A 320 -10.72 -14.49 26.75
CA ASN A 320 -10.16 -13.25 27.27
C ASN A 320 -9.30 -12.52 26.23
N THR A 321 -8.96 -13.16 25.11
CA THR A 321 -8.25 -12.53 24.00
C THR A 321 -9.22 -11.64 23.21
N GLU A 322 -8.85 -10.38 23.01
CA GLU A 322 -9.58 -9.47 22.13
C GLU A 322 -9.31 -9.84 20.67
N PHE A 323 -10.33 -10.33 19.96
CA PHE A 323 -10.22 -10.66 18.54
C PHE A 323 -10.83 -9.56 17.68
N VAL A 324 -10.06 -9.07 16.72
CA VAL A 324 -10.52 -8.05 15.76
C VAL A 324 -10.09 -8.38 14.35
N ALA A 325 -10.88 -7.95 13.37
CA ALA A 325 -10.52 -7.97 11.96
C ALA A 325 -10.38 -6.56 11.41
N VAL A 326 -9.52 -6.38 10.42
CA VAL A 326 -9.41 -5.12 9.68
C VAL A 326 -9.57 -5.40 8.19
N ARG A 327 -10.62 -4.84 7.58
CA ARG A 327 -10.89 -4.89 6.13
C ARG A 327 -10.34 -3.66 5.44
N PHE A 328 -9.70 -3.89 4.31
CA PHE A 328 -9.29 -2.87 3.37
C PHE A 328 -9.22 -3.45 1.95
N GLY A 329 -9.17 -2.55 0.97
CA GLY A 329 -9.12 -2.93 -0.44
C GLY A 329 -7.70 -3.23 -0.93
N ASN A 330 -7.44 -2.96 -2.21
CA ASN A 330 -6.14 -3.27 -2.80
C ASN A 330 -5.03 -2.40 -2.21
N VAL A 331 -3.87 -3.02 -2.06
CA VAL A 331 -2.63 -2.35 -1.66
C VAL A 331 -1.67 -2.27 -2.85
N LEU A 332 -1.15 -1.07 -3.08
CA LEU A 332 -0.24 -0.77 -4.18
C LEU A 332 1.06 -1.56 -4.07
N GLY A 333 1.59 -1.97 -5.22
CA GLY A 333 2.86 -2.67 -5.30
C GLY A 333 2.90 -4.05 -4.62
N SER A 334 1.78 -4.55 -4.08
CA SER A 334 1.77 -5.86 -3.42
C SER A 334 2.11 -6.99 -4.41
N ASN A 335 2.74 -8.05 -3.91
CA ASN A 335 3.21 -9.17 -4.74
C ASN A 335 2.07 -9.76 -5.56
N GLY A 336 2.33 -9.98 -6.85
CA GLY A 336 1.36 -10.56 -7.80
C GLY A 336 0.13 -9.69 -8.06
N SER A 337 0.17 -8.40 -7.75
CA SER A 337 -0.92 -7.46 -8.08
C SER A 337 -0.83 -6.94 -9.52
N VAL A 338 -1.83 -6.14 -9.91
CA VAL A 338 -1.98 -5.63 -11.27
C VAL A 338 -0.85 -4.69 -11.70
N ILE A 339 -0.29 -3.90 -10.77
CA ILE A 339 0.76 -2.91 -11.11
C ILE A 339 2.07 -3.58 -11.54
N PRO A 340 2.64 -4.55 -10.79
CA PRO A 340 3.78 -5.34 -11.27
C PRO A 340 3.53 -6.03 -12.61
N LEU A 341 2.31 -6.56 -12.83
CA LEU A 341 1.93 -7.17 -14.10
C LEU A 341 1.98 -6.16 -15.25
N PHE A 342 1.39 -4.97 -15.07
CA PHE A 342 1.39 -3.93 -16.10
C PHE A 342 2.80 -3.42 -16.39
N LYS A 343 3.63 -3.20 -15.35
CA LYS A 343 5.04 -2.81 -15.54
C LYS A 343 5.78 -3.85 -16.39
N LYS A 344 5.63 -5.14 -16.08
CA LYS A 344 6.23 -6.22 -16.85
C LYS A 344 5.72 -6.26 -18.30
N GLN A 345 4.41 -6.15 -18.50
CA GLN A 345 3.82 -6.12 -19.85
C GLN A 345 4.33 -4.93 -20.67
N ILE A 346 4.50 -3.77 -20.04
CA ILE A 346 5.06 -2.58 -20.69
C ILE A 346 6.54 -2.80 -21.06
N GLU A 347 7.33 -3.36 -20.14
CA GLU A 347 8.74 -3.71 -20.39
C GLU A 347 8.89 -4.72 -21.55
N GLU A 348 7.91 -5.62 -21.72
CA GLU A 348 7.84 -6.60 -22.81
C GLU A 348 7.29 -6.04 -24.13
N GLY A 349 6.87 -4.76 -24.17
CA GLY A 349 6.34 -4.08 -25.37
C GLY A 349 4.81 -4.17 -25.54
N GLY A 350 4.10 -4.71 -24.56
CA GLY A 350 2.64 -4.83 -24.54
C GLY A 350 2.09 -6.04 -25.32
N PRO A 351 0.75 -6.15 -25.43
CA PRO A 351 -0.25 -5.24 -24.89
C PRO A 351 -0.39 -5.34 -23.37
N VAL A 352 -0.86 -4.27 -22.73
CA VAL A 352 -1.32 -4.31 -21.35
C VAL A 352 -2.73 -4.91 -21.30
N THR A 353 -2.94 -5.91 -20.44
CA THR A 353 -4.22 -6.64 -20.38
C THR A 353 -5.10 -6.14 -19.23
N VAL A 354 -6.26 -5.56 -19.53
CA VAL A 354 -7.26 -5.14 -18.53
C VAL A 354 -8.45 -6.09 -18.61
N THR A 355 -9.04 -6.49 -17.48
CA THR A 355 -10.14 -7.47 -17.50
C THR A 355 -11.43 -6.87 -18.08
N HIS A 356 -11.83 -5.68 -17.64
CA HIS A 356 -13.02 -5.00 -18.12
C HIS A 356 -12.84 -3.47 -18.15
N PRO A 357 -13.42 -2.73 -19.12
CA PRO A 357 -13.28 -1.26 -19.20
C PRO A 357 -13.78 -0.52 -17.95
N ASP A 358 -14.83 -1.02 -17.32
CA ASP A 358 -15.45 -0.39 -16.16
C ASP A 358 -14.99 -0.92 -14.80
N ILE A 359 -14.01 -1.84 -14.78
CA ILE A 359 -13.53 -2.39 -13.52
C ILE A 359 -12.80 -1.32 -12.72
N ILE A 360 -13.25 -1.12 -11.47
CA ILE A 360 -12.66 -0.15 -10.55
C ILE A 360 -12.28 -0.81 -9.24
N ARG A 361 -11.21 -0.30 -8.61
CA ARG A 361 -10.72 -0.79 -7.33
C ARG A 361 -10.33 0.35 -6.42
N TYR A 362 -10.45 0.09 -5.13
CA TYR A 362 -9.89 0.92 -4.07
C TYR A 362 -8.39 0.66 -3.96
N PHE A 363 -7.60 1.71 -3.77
CA PHE A 363 -6.15 1.58 -3.57
C PHE A 363 -5.68 2.40 -2.36
N MET A 364 -4.72 1.82 -1.63
CA MET A 364 -3.96 2.49 -0.59
C MET A 364 -2.49 2.05 -0.69
N THR A 365 -1.56 2.86 -0.19
CA THR A 365 -0.16 2.42 -0.03
C THR A 365 -0.06 1.37 1.07
N ILE A 366 1.02 0.60 1.09
CA ILE A 366 1.18 -0.49 2.07
C ILE A 366 1.47 0.06 3.46
N GLU A 367 2.24 1.13 3.54
CA GLU A 367 2.62 1.84 4.74
C GLU A 367 1.37 2.43 5.41
N GLU A 368 0.50 3.06 4.62
CA GLU A 368 -0.77 3.61 5.10
C GLU A 368 -1.72 2.51 5.61
N ALA A 369 -1.88 1.42 4.84
CA ALA A 369 -2.77 0.33 5.23
C ALA A 369 -2.32 -0.32 6.53
N VAL A 370 -1.03 -0.64 6.65
CA VAL A 370 -0.47 -1.23 7.87
C VAL A 370 -0.51 -0.26 9.05
N GLY A 371 -0.22 1.02 8.82
CA GLY A 371 -0.30 2.04 9.86
C GLY A 371 -1.71 2.13 10.47
N LEU A 372 -2.74 2.11 9.62
CA LEU A 372 -4.13 2.07 10.07
C LEU A 372 -4.52 0.75 10.74
N VAL A 373 -3.99 -0.40 10.28
CA VAL A 373 -4.21 -1.71 10.93
C VAL A 373 -3.68 -1.70 12.37
N ILE A 374 -2.48 -1.16 12.59
CA ILE A 374 -1.90 -1.08 13.95
C ILE A 374 -2.72 -0.10 14.81
N GLN A 375 -3.12 1.06 14.27
CA GLN A 375 -3.99 2.00 14.99
C GLN A 375 -5.35 1.38 15.36
N ALA A 376 -5.99 0.65 14.45
CA ALA A 376 -7.22 -0.08 14.73
C ALA A 376 -7.03 -1.07 15.88
N GLY A 377 -5.87 -1.74 15.92
CA GLY A 377 -5.47 -2.58 17.05
C GLY A 377 -5.37 -1.83 18.37
N GLY A 378 -4.85 -0.61 18.39
CA GLY A 378 -4.79 0.21 19.60
C GLY A 378 -6.16 0.64 20.13
N MET A 379 -7.17 0.72 19.26
CA MET A 379 -8.53 1.14 19.58
C MET A 379 -9.49 -0.01 19.90
N ALA A 380 -9.09 -1.24 19.60
CA ALA A 380 -9.88 -2.46 19.76
C ALA A 380 -10.29 -2.73 21.20
N LYS A 381 -11.52 -3.21 21.39
CA LYS A 381 -12.06 -3.75 22.66
C LYS A 381 -12.53 -5.20 22.54
N GLY A 382 -12.40 -5.80 21.35
CA GLY A 382 -12.79 -7.17 21.04
C GLY A 382 -14.12 -7.24 20.27
N GLY A 383 -14.14 -8.04 19.22
CA GLY A 383 -15.31 -8.36 18.40
C GLY A 383 -15.50 -7.43 17.20
N GLU A 384 -14.76 -6.32 17.13
CA GLU A 384 -14.90 -5.35 16.07
C GLU A 384 -14.36 -5.87 14.72
N ILE A 385 -15.09 -5.52 13.65
CA ILE A 385 -14.59 -5.56 12.28
C ILE A 385 -14.36 -4.12 11.85
N PHE A 386 -13.10 -3.72 11.82
CA PHE A 386 -12.71 -2.41 11.36
C PHE A 386 -12.72 -2.35 9.84
N VAL A 387 -13.15 -1.22 9.29
CA VAL A 387 -13.13 -0.93 7.86
C VAL A 387 -12.37 0.36 7.64
N LEU A 388 -11.34 0.29 6.80
CA LEU A 388 -10.50 1.45 6.49
C LEU A 388 -11.15 2.31 5.41
N ASP A 389 -11.08 3.63 5.57
CA ASP A 389 -11.42 4.56 4.51
C ASP A 389 -10.43 4.38 3.36
N MET A 390 -10.91 3.91 2.21
CA MET A 390 -10.11 3.68 1.02
C MET A 390 -10.08 4.87 0.04
N GLY A 391 -10.80 5.95 0.32
CA GLY A 391 -10.88 7.10 -0.57
C GLY A 391 -11.62 6.76 -1.86
N GLU A 392 -11.28 7.42 -2.96
CA GLU A 392 -11.97 7.22 -4.25
C GLU A 392 -11.53 5.94 -4.97
N GLN A 393 -12.48 5.29 -5.64
CA GLN A 393 -12.20 4.15 -6.52
C GLN A 393 -11.50 4.62 -7.80
N VAL A 394 -10.63 3.76 -8.32
CA VAL A 394 -9.83 4.04 -9.52
C VAL A 394 -10.16 3.04 -10.61
N LYS A 395 -10.49 3.53 -11.82
CA LYS A 395 -10.61 2.70 -13.03
C LYS A 395 -9.28 2.04 -13.37
N ILE A 396 -9.28 0.72 -13.55
CA ILE A 396 -8.06 -0.03 -13.86
C ILE A 396 -7.53 0.32 -15.26
N VAL A 397 -8.40 0.68 -16.20
CA VAL A 397 -7.95 1.20 -17.50
C VAL A 397 -7.17 2.50 -17.34
N ASN A 398 -7.62 3.44 -16.50
CA ASN A 398 -6.89 4.68 -16.20
C ASN A 398 -5.54 4.38 -15.53
N LEU A 399 -5.49 3.36 -14.67
CA LEU A 399 -4.24 2.91 -14.03
C LEU A 399 -3.24 2.39 -15.07
N ALA A 400 -3.68 1.54 -16.00
CA ALA A 400 -2.86 1.03 -17.10
C ALA A 400 -2.32 2.16 -17.97
N GLU A 401 -3.21 3.04 -18.41
CA GLU A 401 -2.92 4.25 -19.18
C GLU A 401 -1.87 5.15 -18.52
N ASN A 402 -1.99 5.35 -17.20
CA ASN A 402 -1.04 6.16 -16.44
C ASN A 402 0.32 5.50 -16.31
N LEU A 403 0.38 4.18 -16.17
CA LEU A 403 1.65 3.44 -16.13
C LEU A 403 2.36 3.47 -17.49
N ILE A 404 1.64 3.32 -18.59
CA ILE A 404 2.20 3.42 -19.95
C ILE A 404 2.85 4.82 -20.14
N ARG A 405 2.13 5.90 -19.78
CA ARG A 405 2.67 7.26 -19.85
C ARG A 405 3.88 7.47 -18.94
N LEU A 406 3.85 6.90 -17.74
CA LEU A 406 4.97 6.95 -16.80
C LEU A 406 6.22 6.25 -17.33
N SER A 407 6.05 5.20 -18.13
CA SER A 407 7.13 4.50 -18.82
C SER A 407 7.62 5.20 -20.08
N GLY A 408 7.07 6.38 -20.42
CA GLY A 408 7.50 7.19 -21.57
C GLY A 408 6.82 6.82 -22.90
N PHE A 409 5.73 6.06 -22.86
CA PHE A 409 4.99 5.61 -24.04
C PHE A 409 3.61 6.27 -24.13
N GLU A 410 3.06 6.39 -25.34
CA GLU A 410 1.70 6.85 -25.59
C GLU A 410 0.71 5.66 -25.63
N PRO A 411 -0.31 5.61 -24.75
CA PRO A 411 -1.28 4.52 -24.75
C PRO A 411 -2.08 4.45 -26.04
N TYR A 412 -2.38 3.23 -26.47
CA TYR A 412 -3.07 2.91 -27.73
C TYR A 412 -2.30 3.26 -29.01
N VAL A 413 -1.17 3.95 -28.91
CA VAL A 413 -0.25 4.24 -30.03
C VAL A 413 0.99 3.34 -29.93
N ASP A 414 1.79 3.53 -28.89
CA ASP A 414 3.01 2.74 -28.66
C ASP A 414 2.69 1.41 -27.98
N ILE A 415 1.78 1.43 -26.99
CA ILE A 415 1.38 0.25 -26.22
C ILE A 415 -0.14 0.15 -26.20
N LYS A 416 -0.67 -0.95 -26.76
CA LYS A 416 -2.11 -1.22 -26.77
C LYS A 416 -2.60 -1.72 -25.41
N ILE A 417 -3.83 -1.35 -25.05
CA ILE A 417 -4.57 -1.98 -23.95
C ILE A 417 -5.61 -2.92 -24.55
N THR A 418 -5.62 -4.19 -24.12
CA THR A 418 -6.58 -5.21 -24.55
C THR A 418 -7.49 -5.64 -23.42
N PHE A 419 -8.78 -5.81 -23.71
CA PHE A 419 -9.75 -6.28 -22.74
C PHE A 419 -9.91 -7.80 -22.82
N THR A 420 -9.67 -8.49 -21.70
CA THR A 420 -9.65 -9.97 -21.66
C THR A 420 -10.94 -10.60 -21.14
N GLY A 421 -11.89 -9.79 -20.66
CA GLY A 421 -13.07 -10.26 -19.94
C GLY A 421 -12.80 -10.43 -18.44
N LEU A 422 -13.90 -10.42 -17.65
CA LEU A 422 -13.85 -10.72 -16.22
C LEU A 422 -13.48 -12.19 -16.01
N ARG A 423 -12.68 -12.43 -14.98
CA ARG A 423 -12.30 -13.80 -14.58
C ARG A 423 -13.38 -14.42 -13.70
N PRO A 424 -13.43 -15.75 -13.58
CA PRO A 424 -14.30 -16.43 -12.62
C PRO A 424 -14.16 -15.84 -11.22
N GLY A 425 -15.28 -15.58 -10.56
CA GLY A 425 -15.32 -15.04 -9.20
C GLY A 425 -15.03 -13.53 -9.05
N GLU A 426 -14.66 -12.84 -10.13
CA GLU A 426 -14.25 -11.43 -10.09
C GLU A 426 -15.46 -10.48 -10.13
N LYS A 427 -15.48 -9.50 -9.21
CA LYS A 427 -16.47 -8.42 -9.20
C LYS A 427 -16.07 -7.27 -10.12
N LEU A 428 -17.03 -6.60 -10.75
CA LEU A 428 -16.78 -5.35 -11.46
C LEU A 428 -16.44 -4.21 -10.48
N PHE A 429 -17.16 -4.17 -9.34
CA PHE A 429 -17.02 -3.19 -8.26
C PHE A 429 -16.85 -3.92 -6.92
N GLU A 430 -15.88 -3.50 -6.12
CA GLU A 430 -15.71 -4.02 -4.75
C GLU A 430 -16.47 -3.14 -3.76
N GLU A 431 -17.11 -3.77 -2.78
CA GLU A 431 -17.80 -3.13 -1.67
C GLU A 431 -16.88 -3.11 -0.45
N LEU A 432 -16.91 -2.06 0.37
CA LEU A 432 -16.15 -2.04 1.61
C LEU A 432 -16.93 -2.65 2.79
N LEU A 433 -18.27 -2.69 2.70
CA LEU A 433 -19.19 -3.10 3.76
C LEU A 433 -20.49 -3.67 3.21
N MET A 434 -21.13 -4.52 4.00
CA MET A 434 -22.48 -4.99 3.74
C MET A 434 -23.52 -3.94 4.18
N ALA A 435 -24.66 -3.89 3.49
CA ALA A 435 -25.76 -3.00 3.86
C ALA A 435 -26.28 -3.25 5.30
N GLU A 436 -26.24 -4.49 5.75
CA GLU A 436 -26.73 -4.93 7.08
C GLU A 436 -25.76 -4.59 8.22
N GLU A 437 -24.46 -4.53 7.94
CA GLU A 437 -23.41 -4.27 8.94
C GLU A 437 -23.43 -2.80 9.41
N GLY A 438 -23.84 -1.87 8.54
CA GLY A 438 -23.77 -0.43 8.82
C GLY A 438 -22.36 0.06 9.15
N LEU A 439 -22.23 1.37 9.40
CA LEU A 439 -20.95 2.03 9.68
C LEU A 439 -21.06 2.89 10.93
N CYS A 440 -20.26 2.56 11.95
CA CYS A 440 -20.08 3.39 13.13
C CYS A 440 -18.74 4.12 13.03
N ASN A 441 -18.75 5.43 13.28
CA ASN A 441 -17.52 6.23 13.37
C ASN A 441 -16.70 5.79 14.59
N THR A 442 -15.39 5.74 14.42
CA THR A 442 -14.47 5.68 15.55
C THR A 442 -13.93 7.07 15.90
N ASN A 443 -13.07 7.16 16.91
CA ASN A 443 -12.34 8.39 17.21
C ASN A 443 -11.34 8.77 16.09
N HIS A 444 -11.03 7.86 15.17
CA HIS A 444 -10.13 8.10 14.05
C HIS A 444 -10.92 8.26 12.74
N LYS A 445 -10.69 9.38 12.03
CA LYS A 445 -11.50 9.79 10.86
C LYS A 445 -11.48 8.80 9.67
N LYS A 446 -10.44 7.96 9.58
CA LYS A 446 -10.24 6.99 8.49
C LYS A 446 -10.45 5.53 8.91
N ILE A 447 -10.94 5.30 10.14
CA ILE A 447 -11.20 3.96 10.65
C ILE A 447 -12.66 3.93 11.10
N PHE A 448 -13.41 2.98 10.59
CA PHE A 448 -14.78 2.76 10.99
C PHE A 448 -14.95 1.36 11.55
N VAL A 449 -16.06 1.12 12.26
CA VAL A 449 -16.41 -0.20 12.80
C VAL A 449 -17.74 -0.64 12.18
N GLY A 450 -17.74 -1.83 11.58
CA GLY A 450 -18.96 -2.52 11.17
C GLY A 450 -19.62 -3.18 12.39
N ARG A 451 -20.95 -3.32 12.37
CA ARG A 451 -21.65 -4.06 13.43
C ARG A 451 -21.20 -5.53 13.44
N PRO A 452 -21.16 -6.18 14.61
CA PRO A 452 -20.93 -7.61 14.70
C PRO A 452 -21.92 -8.38 13.81
N MET A 453 -21.45 -9.46 13.21
CA MET A 453 -22.32 -10.33 12.40
C MET A 453 -23.29 -11.07 13.32
N ASP A 454 -24.55 -11.19 12.90
CA ASP A 454 -25.50 -12.09 13.55
C ASP A 454 -25.48 -13.44 12.82
N PHE A 455 -24.90 -14.47 13.43
CA PHE A 455 -24.86 -15.83 12.89
C PHE A 455 -24.96 -16.89 13.99
N ASN A 456 -25.51 -18.05 13.64
CA ASN A 456 -25.62 -19.18 14.56
C ASN A 456 -24.27 -19.91 14.70
N LYS A 457 -23.74 -19.98 15.92
CA LYS A 457 -22.43 -20.56 16.21
C LYS A 457 -22.40 -22.09 16.18
N ASP A 458 -23.49 -22.75 16.53
CA ASP A 458 -23.60 -24.20 16.42
C ASP A 458 -23.54 -24.60 14.94
N ASN A 459 -24.19 -23.81 14.08
CA ASN A 459 -24.08 -23.96 12.64
C ASN A 459 -22.65 -23.72 12.14
N LEU A 460 -21.92 -22.74 12.71
CA LEU A 460 -20.51 -22.51 12.36
C LEU A 460 -19.63 -23.72 12.72
N GLN A 461 -19.75 -24.28 13.93
CA GLN A 461 -18.95 -25.45 14.32
C GLN A 461 -19.28 -26.68 13.48
N GLN A 462 -20.56 -26.95 13.23
CA GLN A 462 -20.98 -28.07 12.40
C GLN A 462 -20.49 -27.90 10.96
N GLY A 463 -20.65 -26.70 10.39
CA GLY A 463 -20.20 -26.39 9.03
C GLY A 463 -18.68 -26.46 8.88
N LEU A 464 -17.91 -26.02 9.88
CA LEU A 464 -16.45 -26.19 9.87
C LEU A 464 -16.03 -27.66 9.91
N LYS A 465 -16.74 -28.51 10.67
CA LYS A 465 -16.45 -29.95 10.72
C LYS A 465 -16.77 -30.64 9.40
N GLU A 466 -17.92 -30.33 8.81
CA GLU A 466 -18.32 -30.83 7.49
C GLU A 466 -17.31 -30.40 6.42
N LEU A 467 -16.96 -29.11 6.40
CA LEU A 467 -16.01 -28.56 5.44
C LEU A 467 -14.62 -29.17 5.59
N TRP A 468 -14.17 -29.48 6.82
CA TRP A 468 -12.89 -30.15 7.07
C TRP A 468 -12.86 -31.54 6.41
N ASN A 469 -13.90 -32.35 6.61
CA ASN A 469 -13.98 -33.68 6.03
C ASN A 469 -13.94 -33.61 4.50
N ILE A 470 -14.75 -32.73 3.89
CA ILE A 470 -14.79 -32.52 2.44
C ILE A 470 -13.40 -32.21 1.87
N VAL A 471 -12.64 -31.30 2.52
CA VAL A 471 -11.30 -30.94 2.01
C VAL A 471 -10.23 -31.97 2.34
N GLU A 472 -10.41 -32.79 3.37
CA GLU A 472 -9.51 -33.90 3.72
C GLU A 472 -9.68 -35.07 2.75
N ASP A 473 -10.91 -35.38 2.36
CA ASP A 473 -11.28 -36.44 1.43
C ASP A 473 -11.17 -36.01 -0.06
N GLU A 474 -10.72 -34.78 -0.32
CA GLU A 474 -10.54 -34.19 -1.66
C GLU A 474 -11.82 -34.14 -2.51
N GLU A 475 -12.99 -34.01 -1.88
CA GLU A 475 -14.30 -33.95 -2.53
C GLU A 475 -14.63 -32.53 -3.06
N GLU A 476 -13.85 -32.05 -4.04
CA GLU A 476 -13.92 -30.65 -4.52
C GLU A 476 -15.32 -30.21 -4.98
N ASP A 477 -16.11 -31.10 -5.59
CA ASP A 477 -17.46 -30.82 -6.09
C ASP A 477 -18.45 -30.41 -4.97
N LEU A 478 -18.17 -30.79 -3.71
CA LEU A 478 -19.03 -30.47 -2.56
C LEU A 478 -18.65 -29.13 -1.90
N ILE A 479 -17.47 -28.58 -2.22
CA ILE A 479 -16.92 -27.41 -1.53
C ILE A 479 -17.83 -26.19 -1.69
N GLU A 480 -18.31 -25.89 -2.89
CA GLU A 480 -19.09 -24.68 -3.14
C GLU A 480 -20.39 -24.69 -2.32
N GLY A 481 -21.09 -25.82 -2.28
CA GLY A 481 -22.31 -26.01 -1.48
C GLY A 481 -22.04 -25.88 0.01
N ALA A 482 -21.01 -26.54 0.52
CA ALA A 482 -20.62 -26.45 1.92
C ALA A 482 -20.19 -25.03 2.32
N MET A 483 -19.47 -24.32 1.44
CA MET A 483 -19.08 -22.92 1.65
C MET A 483 -20.29 -21.97 1.67
N LYS A 484 -21.29 -22.18 0.80
CA LYS A 484 -22.54 -21.39 0.82
C LYS A 484 -23.35 -21.63 2.09
N ASN A 485 -23.36 -22.85 2.62
CA ASN A 485 -23.99 -23.16 3.90
C ASN A 485 -23.25 -22.50 5.07
N LEU A 486 -21.92 -22.54 5.06
CA LEU A 486 -21.09 -21.93 6.09
C LEU A 486 -21.14 -20.39 6.05
N VAL A 487 -21.14 -19.82 4.85
CA VAL A 487 -21.13 -18.38 4.59
C VAL A 487 -22.36 -18.03 3.74
N PRO A 488 -23.52 -17.75 4.36
CA PRO A 488 -24.77 -17.48 3.63
C PRO A 488 -24.70 -16.28 2.69
N THR A 489 -23.74 -15.38 2.91
CA THR A 489 -23.49 -14.19 2.08
C THR A 489 -22.62 -14.49 0.85
N PHE A 490 -22.20 -15.76 0.66
CA PHE A 490 -21.46 -16.20 -0.52
C PHE A 490 -22.42 -16.40 -1.69
N VAL A 491 -22.36 -15.49 -2.66
CA VAL A 491 -23.29 -15.41 -3.80
C VAL A 491 -22.57 -15.67 -5.11
N ASN A 492 -23.32 -15.98 -6.17
CA ASN A 492 -22.69 -16.19 -7.48
C ASN A 492 -22.28 -14.84 -8.09
N PRO A 493 -21.18 -14.79 -8.86
CA PRO A 493 -20.77 -13.58 -9.57
C PRO A 493 -21.86 -12.98 -10.49
N SER A 494 -22.70 -13.84 -11.09
CA SER A 494 -23.83 -13.43 -11.93
C SER A 494 -24.84 -12.55 -11.21
N ASP A 495 -24.97 -12.72 -9.90
CA ASP A 495 -26.02 -12.11 -9.10
C ASP A 495 -25.66 -10.68 -8.69
N VAL A 496 -24.36 -10.34 -8.73
CA VAL A 496 -23.82 -9.03 -8.34
C VAL A 496 -23.23 -8.22 -9.50
N ASN A 497 -22.81 -8.87 -10.59
CA ASN A 497 -22.22 -8.19 -11.75
C ASN A 497 -23.28 -7.68 -12.74
N ILE A 498 -24.45 -7.25 -12.25
CA ILE A 498 -25.52 -6.72 -13.11
C ILE A 498 -25.05 -5.38 -13.68
N VAL A 499 -24.67 -5.40 -14.96
CA VAL A 499 -24.38 -4.18 -15.73
C VAL A 499 -25.71 -3.53 -16.05
N SER A 500 -25.99 -2.37 -15.45
CA SER A 500 -27.12 -1.51 -15.79
C SER A 500 -26.96 -0.87 -17.16
#